data_AF-A0A4Q3WDM0-F1
#
_entry.id   AF-A0A4Q3WDM0-F1
#
_cell.length_a   1.000
_cell.length_b   1.000
_cell.length_c   1.000
_cell.angle_alpha   90.00
_cell.angle_beta   90.00
_cell.angle_gamma   90.00
#
_symmetry.space_group_name_H-M   'P 1'
#
loop_
_entity.id
_entity.type
_entity.pdbx_description
1 polymer ?
#
loop_
_entity_poly.entity_id
_entity_poly.type
_entity_poly.pdbx_seq_one_letter_code
_entity_poly.pdbx_strand_id
1 'polypeptide(L)'
;MDQLNFPVSSLELAHGMRSGVVSLHRANGERAYTVWLRQLNSSGRMIYTEFCGIGQPPLAKGPCLKVSFPLPHGSSTVFLRPINVPEGAFRLESQGQKFGDSGFYRMVASGSPKRWSVRYLTSLHEKLHLYVDAKGVLRTDHSISFMGLTILRLHYRMARTS
;
A
#
# COMPACT_ATOMS: atom_id res chain seq x y z
N MET A 1 3.12 4.31 18.08
CA MET A 1 2.32 4.40 16.83
C MET A 1 2.52 3.08 16.14
N ASP A 2 1.47 2.27 16.09
CA ASP A 2 1.57 0.85 15.77
C ASP A 2 1.18 0.63 14.30
N GLN A 3 2.08 1.04 13.41
CA GLN A 3 1.91 0.97 11.95
C GLN A 3 2.52 -0.33 11.38
N LEU A 4 1.99 -0.80 10.25
CA LEU A 4 2.39 -2.03 9.56
C LEU A 4 2.16 -3.35 10.33
N ASN A 5 1.31 -3.35 11.35
CA ASN A 5 0.83 -4.58 12.02
C ASN A 5 -0.24 -5.32 11.20
N PHE A 6 0.15 -6.17 10.25
CA PHE A 6 -0.78 -7.06 9.53
C PHE A 6 -1.72 -7.78 10.49
N PRO A 7 -3.07 -7.66 10.37
CA PRO A 7 -3.99 -8.45 11.17
C PRO A 7 -3.81 -9.89 10.73
N VAL A 8 -3.00 -10.62 11.49
CA VAL A 8 -2.73 -12.04 11.26
C VAL A 8 -3.78 -12.93 11.92
N SER A 9 -4.71 -12.34 12.68
CA SER A 9 -5.83 -13.07 13.28
C SER A 9 -7.04 -13.10 12.35
N SER A 10 -7.39 -14.31 11.91
CA SER A 10 -8.62 -14.58 11.16
C SER A 10 -9.87 -14.11 11.91
N LEU A 11 -9.85 -14.15 13.24
CA LEU A 11 -10.95 -13.72 14.11
C LEU A 11 -11.11 -12.19 14.11
N GLU A 12 -10.00 -11.44 14.12
CA GLU A 12 -10.05 -9.98 14.02
C GLU A 12 -10.58 -9.52 12.65
N LEU A 13 -10.26 -10.27 11.58
CA LEU A 13 -10.72 -10.00 10.22
C LEU A 13 -12.14 -10.46 9.94
N ALA A 14 -12.72 -11.35 10.77
CA ALA A 14 -14.03 -11.97 10.52
C ALA A 14 -15.18 -10.94 10.44
N HIS A 15 -15.08 -9.85 11.21
CA HIS A 15 -16.06 -8.75 11.17
C HIS A 15 -15.85 -7.78 10.01
N GLY A 16 -14.83 -8.03 9.19
CA GLY A 16 -14.44 -7.19 8.06
C GLY A 16 -13.65 -5.95 8.47
N MET A 17 -13.26 -5.19 7.45
CA MET A 17 -12.53 -3.93 7.59
C MET A 17 -13.23 -2.84 6.79
N ARG A 18 -13.18 -1.62 7.31
CA ARG A 18 -13.51 -0.42 6.55
C ARG A 18 -12.22 0.14 5.97
N SER A 19 -12.31 0.49 4.69
CA SER A 19 -11.20 1.00 3.89
C SER A 19 -11.67 2.29 3.24
N GLY A 20 -10.88 3.35 3.33
CA GLY A 20 -11.26 4.66 2.80
C GLY A 20 -10.05 5.45 2.34
N VAL A 21 -10.24 6.29 1.33
CA VAL A 21 -9.22 7.22 0.85
C VAL A 21 -9.66 8.62 1.21
N VAL A 22 -8.84 9.33 1.99
CA VAL A 22 -9.09 10.71 2.41
C VAL A 22 -8.03 11.63 1.83
N SER A 23 -8.41 12.86 1.50
CA SER A 23 -7.47 13.90 1.07
C SER A 23 -7.27 14.89 2.21
N LEU A 24 -6.02 15.19 2.53
CA LEU A 24 -5.65 16.24 3.47
C LEU A 24 -5.30 17.49 2.68
N HIS A 25 -5.89 18.62 3.04
CA HIS A 25 -5.71 19.89 2.38
C HIS A 25 -4.93 20.85 3.26
N ARG A 26 -4.09 21.70 2.66
CA ARG A 26 -3.47 22.85 3.32
C ARG A 26 -4.54 23.91 3.60
N ALA A 27 -4.21 24.89 4.44
CA ALA A 27 -5.09 26.02 4.73
C ALA A 27 -5.51 26.82 3.49
N ASN A 28 -4.68 26.82 2.43
CA ASN A 28 -4.99 27.47 1.14
C ASN A 28 -5.87 26.60 0.20
N GLY A 29 -6.35 25.44 0.64
CA GLY A 29 -7.20 24.53 -0.14
C GLY A 29 -6.45 23.52 -1.01
N GLU A 30 -5.14 23.68 -1.20
CA GLU A 30 -4.32 22.75 -1.98
C GLU A 30 -4.26 21.37 -1.31
N ARG A 31 -4.43 20.28 -2.08
CA ARG A 31 -4.29 18.92 -1.53
C ARG A 31 -2.82 18.66 -1.17
N ALA A 32 -2.55 18.58 0.13
CA ALA A 32 -1.24 18.26 0.67
C ALA A 32 -0.91 16.77 0.52
N TYR A 33 -1.87 15.91 0.87
CA TYR A 33 -1.67 14.46 0.93
C TYR A 33 -2.95 13.70 0.58
N THR A 34 -2.77 12.49 0.08
CA THR A 34 -3.84 11.49 0.01
C THR A 34 -3.46 10.38 0.98
N VAL A 35 -4.41 9.93 1.80
CA VAL A 35 -4.16 8.91 2.81
C VAL A 35 -5.16 7.77 2.65
N TRP A 36 -4.66 6.55 2.54
CA TRP A 36 -5.47 5.34 2.65
C TRP A 36 -5.58 4.94 4.11
N LEU A 37 -6.81 4.92 4.61
CA LEU A 37 -7.18 4.50 5.96
C LEU A 37 -7.72 3.07 5.93
N ARG A 38 -7.26 2.23 6.86
CA ARG A 38 -7.84 0.91 7.12
C ARG A 38 -8.17 0.75 8.59
N GLN A 39 -9.40 0.37 8.88
CA GLN A 39 -9.95 0.25 10.23
C GLN A 39 -10.66 -1.09 10.39
N LEU A 40 -10.46 -1.77 11.53
CA LEU A 40 -11.25 -2.96 11.86
C LEU A 40 -12.68 -2.55 12.20
N ASN A 41 -13.67 -3.27 11.65
CA ASN A 41 -15.08 -2.97 11.94
C ASN A 41 -15.46 -3.30 13.39
N SER A 42 -14.89 -4.37 13.95
CA SER A 42 -15.25 -4.87 15.29
C SER A 42 -14.88 -3.91 16.42
N SER A 43 -13.69 -3.31 16.34
CA SER A 43 -13.12 -2.49 17.41
C SER A 43 -13.01 -1.01 17.04
N GLY A 44 -13.18 -0.65 15.77
CA GLY A 44 -12.84 0.67 15.28
C GLY A 44 -11.33 0.99 15.33
N ARG A 45 -10.47 0.01 15.65
CA ARG A 45 -9.02 0.23 15.71
C ARG A 45 -8.48 0.53 14.31
N MET A 46 -7.73 1.63 14.19
CA MET A 46 -6.98 1.94 12.97
C MET A 46 -5.84 0.94 12.83
N ILE A 47 -5.76 0.27 11.69
CA ILE A 47 -4.75 -0.74 11.41
C ILE A 47 -3.52 -0.03 10.85
N TYR A 48 -3.65 0.67 9.71
CA TYR A 48 -2.61 1.55 9.15
C TYR A 48 -3.19 2.81 8.53
N THR A 49 -2.29 3.79 8.40
CA THR A 49 -2.46 5.02 7.64
C THR A 49 -1.36 5.10 6.59
N GLU A 50 -1.75 5.00 5.32
CA GLU A 50 -0.80 4.90 4.22
C GLU A 50 -0.84 6.18 3.40
N PHE A 51 0.27 6.90 3.29
CA PHE A 51 0.34 8.11 2.48
C PHE A 51 0.53 7.72 1.02
N CYS A 52 -0.48 8.01 0.21
CA CYS A 52 -0.51 7.72 -1.21
C CYS A 52 -0.08 8.94 -2.02
N GLY A 53 0.72 8.69 -3.04
CA GLY A 53 1.10 9.66 -4.05
C GLY A 53 1.63 8.98 -5.29
N ILE A 54 2.13 9.76 -6.23
CA ILE A 54 2.84 9.24 -7.41
C ILE A 54 4.34 9.47 -7.20
N GLY A 55 5.14 8.48 -7.55
CA GLY A 55 6.60 8.61 -7.56
C GLY A 55 7.21 7.61 -8.52
N GLN A 56 8.43 7.90 -8.98
CA GLN A 56 9.13 7.07 -9.94
C GLN A 56 10.53 6.76 -9.44
N PRO A 57 10.78 5.52 -8.97
CA PRO A 57 12.13 5.05 -8.72
C PRO A 57 13.00 5.16 -10.00
N PRO A 58 14.32 5.45 -9.91
CA PRO A 58 15.15 5.75 -11.07
C PRO A 58 15.17 4.69 -12.17
N LEU A 59 14.97 3.42 -11.82
CA LEU A 59 14.99 2.29 -12.74
C LEU A 59 13.59 1.76 -13.06
N ALA A 60 12.54 2.34 -12.48
CA ALA A 60 11.18 1.96 -12.80
C ALA A 60 10.84 2.40 -14.24
N LYS A 61 10.12 1.54 -14.97
CA LYS A 61 9.69 1.79 -16.37
C LYS A 61 8.72 2.97 -16.54
N GLY A 62 8.23 3.53 -15.45
CA GLY A 62 7.30 4.65 -15.45
C GLY A 62 6.79 4.99 -14.04
N PRO A 63 5.81 5.91 -13.94
CA PRO A 63 5.25 6.33 -12.66
C PRO A 63 4.66 5.15 -11.88
N CYS A 64 4.95 5.11 -10.59
CA CYS A 64 4.40 4.13 -9.66
C CYS A 64 3.46 4.81 -8.67
N LEU A 65 2.46 4.07 -8.21
CA LEU A 65 1.77 4.45 -6.98
C LEU A 65 2.76 4.28 -5.82
N LYS A 66 3.08 5.38 -5.16
CA LYS A 66 3.93 5.42 -3.97
C LYS A 66 3.02 5.37 -2.75
N VAL A 67 3.21 4.35 -1.92
CA VAL A 67 2.49 4.20 -0.64
C VAL A 67 3.52 4.18 0.48
N SER A 68 3.44 5.15 1.40
CA SER A 68 4.42 5.35 2.47
C SER A 68 3.78 5.21 3.85
N PHE A 69 4.36 4.36 4.68
CA PHE A 69 4.01 4.12 6.07
C PHE A 69 5.04 4.83 6.96
N PRO A 70 4.65 5.91 7.65
CA PRO A 70 5.51 6.56 8.63
C PRO A 70 5.81 5.59 9.78
N LEU A 71 7.06 5.50 10.18
CA LEU A 71 7.51 4.68 11.30
C LEU A 71 8.39 5.51 12.24
N PRO A 72 8.54 5.10 13.52
CA PRO A 72 9.56 5.69 14.37
C PRO A 72 10.92 5.67 13.67
N HIS A 73 11.58 6.83 13.60
CA HIS A 73 12.88 7.01 12.97
C HIS A 73 12.95 6.69 11.47
N GLY A 74 11.83 6.69 10.73
CA GLY A 74 11.87 6.55 9.28
C GLY A 74 10.54 6.19 8.63
N SER A 75 10.60 5.35 7.60
CA SER A 75 9.41 4.91 6.89
C SER A 75 9.62 3.59 6.16
N SER A 76 8.52 2.87 5.95
CA SER A 76 8.44 1.83 4.91
C SER A 76 7.69 2.41 3.72
N THR A 77 8.24 2.32 2.52
CA THR A 77 7.61 2.82 1.30
C THR A 77 7.57 1.72 0.25
N VAL A 78 6.41 1.50 -0.34
CA VAL A 78 6.26 0.63 -1.50
C VAL A 78 5.97 1.46 -2.74
N PHE A 79 6.63 1.12 -3.83
CA PHE A 79 6.32 1.62 -5.16
C PHE A 79 5.65 0.50 -5.95
N LEU A 80 4.36 0.68 -6.23
CA LEU A 80 3.52 -0.25 -6.97
C LEU A 80 3.44 0.20 -8.43
N ARG A 81 3.95 -0.63 -9.33
CA ARG A 81 3.90 -0.39 -10.77
C ARG A 81 2.48 -0.67 -11.29
N PRO A 82 1.84 0.27 -12.00
CA PRO A 82 0.56 0.04 -12.66
C PRO A 82 0.74 -0.86 -13.89
N ILE A 83 -0.20 -1.79 -14.08
CA ILE A 83 -0.19 -2.75 -15.18
C ILE A 83 -1.61 -2.88 -15.70
N ASN A 84 -1.80 -2.57 -16.99
CA ASN A 84 -3.04 -2.89 -17.67
C ASN A 84 -3.09 -4.39 -17.95
N VAL A 85 -4.21 -5.04 -17.64
CA VAL A 85 -4.44 -6.47 -17.85
C VAL A 85 -5.54 -6.61 -18.92
N PRO A 86 -5.58 -7.73 -19.68
CA PRO A 86 -6.70 -8.00 -20.56
C PRO A 86 -8.06 -7.89 -19.85
N GLU A 87 -9.11 -7.70 -20.64
CA GLU A 87 -10.51 -7.68 -20.16
C GLU A 87 -10.83 -6.54 -19.18
N GLY A 88 -10.04 -5.45 -19.22
CA GLY A 88 -10.29 -4.25 -18.41
C GLY A 88 -9.88 -4.36 -16.94
N ALA A 89 -9.20 -5.46 -16.57
CA ALA A 89 -8.60 -5.58 -15.25
C ALA A 89 -7.34 -4.72 -15.11
N PHE A 90 -7.02 -4.34 -13.88
CA PHE A 90 -5.89 -3.47 -13.56
C PHE A 90 -5.09 -4.05 -12.40
N ARG A 91 -3.76 -4.00 -12.49
CA ARG A 91 -2.87 -4.48 -11.43
C ARG A 91 -1.93 -3.40 -10.94
N LEU A 92 -1.61 -3.49 -9.66
CA LEU A 92 -0.55 -2.75 -8.98
C LEU A 92 0.39 -3.77 -8.34
N GLU A 93 1.68 -3.72 -8.70
CA GLU A 93 2.64 -4.75 -8.27
C GLU A 93 3.99 -4.16 -7.85
N SER A 94 4.58 -4.69 -6.78
CA SER A 94 5.87 -4.26 -6.23
C SER A 94 7.01 -5.26 -6.54
N GLN A 95 7.00 -5.88 -7.73
CA GLN A 95 7.92 -6.97 -8.11
C GLN A 95 9.15 -6.51 -8.92
N GLY A 96 9.68 -5.32 -8.62
CA GLY A 96 11.00 -4.97 -9.16
C GLY A 96 12.09 -5.91 -8.63
N GLN A 97 13.25 -5.88 -9.27
CA GLN A 97 14.30 -6.86 -9.02
C GLN A 97 15.45 -6.33 -8.16
N LYS A 98 15.59 -5.00 -8.08
CA LYS A 98 16.73 -4.36 -7.40
C LYS A 98 16.40 -2.97 -6.90
N PHE A 99 17.30 -2.46 -6.05
CA PHE A 99 17.25 -1.08 -5.59
C PHE A 99 17.17 -0.11 -6.78
N GLY A 100 16.25 0.85 -6.68
CA GLY A 100 15.94 1.80 -7.75
C GLY A 100 14.75 1.40 -8.62
N ASP A 101 14.21 0.18 -8.50
CA ASP A 101 13.01 -0.28 -9.21
C ASP A 101 11.73 -0.13 -8.36
N SER A 102 10.56 -0.46 -8.91
CA SER A 102 9.35 -0.74 -8.13
C SER A 102 9.61 -1.79 -7.02
N GLY A 103 8.92 -1.71 -5.89
CA GLY A 103 9.19 -2.58 -4.74
C GLY A 103 9.19 -1.89 -3.40
N PHE A 104 9.60 -2.62 -2.37
CA PHE A 104 9.61 -2.18 -0.99
C PHE A 104 10.95 -1.59 -0.57
N TYR A 105 10.88 -0.43 0.08
CA TYR A 105 12.02 0.31 0.60
C TYR A 105 11.81 0.59 2.08
N ARG A 106 12.79 0.25 2.91
CA ARG A 106 12.85 0.65 4.32
C ARG A 106 13.87 1.77 4.45
N MET A 107 13.43 2.91 4.92
CA MET A 107 14.28 4.05 5.25
C MET A 107 14.37 4.20 6.76
N VAL A 108 15.58 4.39 7.28
CA VAL A 108 15.85 4.61 8.70
C VAL A 108 16.84 5.76 8.88
N ALA A 109 16.61 6.61 9.88
CA ALA A 109 17.53 7.66 10.27
C ALA A 109 18.81 7.02 10.82
N SER A 110 19.97 7.53 10.44
CA SER A 110 21.26 6.93 10.77
C SER A 110 22.12 7.90 11.59
N GLY A 111 22.11 7.74 12.92
CA GLY A 111 23.09 8.24 13.90
C GLY A 111 23.41 9.73 13.96
N SER A 112 23.02 10.55 12.98
CA SER A 112 23.18 11.99 12.95
C SER A 112 22.02 12.64 12.21
N PRO A 113 21.82 13.96 12.39
CA PRO A 113 20.83 14.70 11.63
C PRO A 113 21.03 14.54 10.12
N LYS A 114 19.93 14.39 9.39
CA LYS A 114 19.84 14.35 7.91
C LYS A 114 20.56 13.18 7.21
N ARG A 115 21.10 12.18 7.93
CA ARG A 115 21.59 10.94 7.30
C ARG A 115 20.53 9.85 7.36
N TRP A 116 20.31 9.20 6.23
CA TRP A 116 19.34 8.13 6.07
C TRP A 116 20.00 6.91 5.44
N SER A 117 19.67 5.72 5.97
CA SER A 117 20.00 4.45 5.34
C SER A 117 18.73 3.91 4.68
N VAL A 118 18.84 3.48 3.43
CA VAL A 118 17.71 2.94 2.66
C VAL A 118 18.05 1.52 2.24
N ARG A 119 17.16 0.58 2.55
CA ARG A 119 17.26 -0.81 2.14
C ARG A 119 16.10 -1.17 1.21
N TYR A 120 16.42 -1.81 0.09
CA TYR A 120 15.43 -2.46 -0.76
C TYR A 120 15.15 -3.89 -0.25
N LEU A 121 13.88 -4.27 -0.14
CA LEU A 121 13.46 -5.59 0.32
C LEU A 121 13.06 -6.44 -0.89
N THR A 122 14.02 -7.18 -1.44
CA THR A 122 13.81 -8.03 -2.63
C THR A 122 12.81 -9.16 -2.40
N SER A 123 12.63 -9.60 -1.16
CA SER A 123 11.80 -10.77 -0.82
C SER A 123 10.36 -10.42 -0.46
N LEU A 124 10.01 -9.15 -0.34
CA LEU A 124 8.66 -8.71 0.02
C LEU A 124 7.95 -8.18 -1.23
N HIS A 125 6.81 -8.77 -1.58
CA HIS A 125 6.04 -8.40 -2.74
C HIS A 125 4.58 -8.16 -2.38
N GLU A 126 4.01 -7.14 -2.98
CA GLU A 126 2.62 -6.77 -2.85
C GLU A 126 2.01 -6.72 -4.26
N LYS A 127 0.77 -7.21 -4.34
CA LYS A 127 -0.03 -7.25 -5.55
C LYS A 127 -1.46 -6.90 -5.21
N LEU A 128 -2.00 -5.92 -5.93
CA LEU A 128 -3.43 -5.66 -5.98
C LEU A 128 -3.90 -5.96 -7.40
N HIS A 129 -4.93 -6.79 -7.52
CA HIS A 129 -5.61 -7.09 -8.77
C HIS A 129 -7.04 -6.60 -8.70
N LEU A 130 -7.33 -5.54 -9.46
CA LEU A 130 -8.62 -4.87 -9.54
C LEU A 130 -9.35 -5.37 -10.79
N TYR A 131 -10.59 -5.78 -10.62
CA TYR A 131 -11.41 -6.29 -11.72
C TYR A 131 -12.90 -6.09 -11.42
N VAL A 132 -13.72 -6.10 -12.47
CA VAL A 132 -15.19 -6.13 -12.33
C VAL A 132 -15.63 -7.59 -12.41
N ASP A 133 -16.37 -8.06 -11.42
CA ASP A 133 -16.90 -9.43 -11.43
C ASP A 133 -18.07 -9.60 -12.41
N ALA A 134 -18.53 -10.84 -12.60
CA ALA A 134 -19.66 -11.15 -13.49
C ALA A 134 -20.99 -10.47 -13.10
N LYS A 135 -21.08 -9.90 -11.89
CA LYS A 135 -22.26 -9.15 -11.40
C LYS A 135 -22.08 -7.63 -11.54
N GLY A 136 -21.02 -7.17 -12.22
CA GLY A 136 -20.73 -5.75 -12.40
C GLY A 136 -20.13 -5.07 -11.16
N VAL A 137 -19.63 -5.83 -10.18
CA VAL A 137 -19.07 -5.27 -8.94
C VAL A 137 -17.56 -5.12 -9.06
N LEU A 138 -17.04 -3.93 -8.78
CA LEU A 138 -15.61 -3.68 -8.70
C LEU A 138 -15.02 -4.35 -7.45
N ARG A 139 -14.06 -5.25 -7.66
CA ARG A 139 -13.39 -6.05 -6.64
C ARG A 139 -11.89 -5.86 -6.67
N THR A 140 -11.25 -6.27 -5.58
CA THR A 140 -9.80 -6.34 -5.48
C THR A 140 -9.36 -7.59 -4.74
N ASP A 141 -8.47 -8.34 -5.37
CA ASP A 141 -7.62 -9.32 -4.70
C ASP A 141 -6.30 -8.64 -4.33
N HIS A 142 -6.03 -8.51 -3.04
CA HIS A 142 -4.79 -7.94 -2.52
C HIS A 142 -4.02 -9.04 -1.80
N SER A 143 -2.80 -9.33 -2.25
CA SER A 143 -1.89 -10.26 -1.57
C SER A 143 -0.54 -9.64 -1.26
N ILE A 144 0.03 -10.03 -0.13
CA ILE A 144 1.42 -9.77 0.24
C ILE A 144 2.12 -11.12 0.38
N SER A 145 3.29 -11.26 -0.25
CA SER A 145 4.16 -12.42 -0.12
C SER A 145 5.54 -12.04 0.40
N PHE A 146 6.11 -12.93 1.20
CA PHE A 146 7.46 -12.83 1.72
C PHE A 146 8.22 -14.11 1.40
N MET A 147 9.36 -14.01 0.71
CA MET A 147 10.19 -15.14 0.28
C MET A 147 9.38 -16.23 -0.48
N GLY A 148 8.43 -15.81 -1.31
CA GLY A 148 7.56 -16.70 -2.08
C GLY A 148 6.31 -17.21 -1.34
N LEU A 149 6.24 -17.08 -0.02
CA LEU A 149 5.06 -17.48 0.77
C LEU A 149 4.05 -16.33 0.83
N THR A 150 2.78 -16.60 0.55
CA THR A 150 1.71 -15.59 0.75
C THR A 150 1.41 -15.46 2.24
N ILE A 151 1.72 -14.30 2.82
CA ILE A 151 1.54 -14.02 4.26
C ILE A 151 0.26 -13.25 4.56
N LEU A 152 -0.32 -12.61 3.55
CA LEU A 152 -1.61 -11.93 3.65
C LEU A 152 -2.37 -12.07 2.33
N ARG A 153 -3.67 -12.34 2.43
CA ARG A 153 -4.59 -12.26 1.30
C ARG A 153 -5.90 -11.62 1.77
N LEU A 154 -6.31 -10.59 1.05
CA LEU A 154 -7.55 -9.86 1.27
C LEU A 154 -8.35 -9.85 -0.02
N HIS A 155 -9.65 -10.09 0.10
CA HIS A 155 -10.60 -9.95 -0.98
C HIS A 155 -11.66 -8.93 -0.56
N TYR A 156 -11.82 -7.85 -1.31
CA TYR A 156 -12.79 -6.81 -0.97
C TYR A 156 -13.43 -6.16 -2.19
N ARG A 157 -14.64 -5.64 -1.99
CA ARG A 157 -15.32 -4.78 -2.96
C ARG A 157 -14.83 -3.34 -2.81
N MET A 158 -14.80 -2.60 -3.91
CA MET A 158 -14.60 -1.16 -3.90
C MET A 158 -15.86 -0.47 -4.37
N ALA A 159 -16.27 0.55 -3.64
CA ALA A 159 -17.38 1.41 -4.00
C ALA A 159 -16.95 2.85 -3.77
N ARG A 160 -17.43 3.76 -4.63
CA ARG A 160 -17.27 5.18 -4.38
C ARG A 160 -18.21 5.55 -3.23
N THR A 161 -17.66 6.12 -2.16
CA THR A 161 -18.47 6.77 -1.13
C THR A 161 -18.95 8.11 -1.70
N SER A 162 -20.26 8.26 -1.79
CA SER A 162 -20.97 9.51 -2.10
C SER A 162 -20.69 10.58 -1.06
#